data_AF-A0A2Z2MF48-F1
#
_entry.id   AF-A0A2Z2MF48-F1
#
_cell.length_a   1.000
_cell.length_b   1.000
_cell.length_c   1.000
_cell.angle_alpha   90.00
_cell.angle_beta   90.00
_cell.angle_gamma   90.00
#
_symmetry.space_group_name_H-M   'P 1'
#
loop_
_entity.id
_entity.type
_entity.pdbx_description
1 polymer ?
#
loop_
_entity_poly.entity_id
_entity_poly.type
_entity_poly.pdbx_seq_one_letter_code
_entity_poly.pdbx_strand_id
1 'polypeptide(L)'
;MDYAVMLLRALLGTILAWLPVSPEIVPNLSGYLCPIYVGAAFAGVFYFRREIGLIPRDFITQSTDEWPRVFLYSLLFTFVIGYPIGKRVGTLTASQLIIVDIVLGIGLLIPAALTNVSLRLPEDTKAFVLSTSMGIAQGLSSPGIARGAPSLLAALVVEKNVERAVRASLLASSGYFALRAILMGGPGVGSIDAILTSTVSFLLSLLVLEVILRSSRYGRKFVIAYALLSFIALLWR
;
A
#
# COMPACT_ATOMS: atom_id res chain seq x y z
N MET A 1 -18.24 18.64 17.65
CA MET A 1 -17.43 18.29 16.46
C MET A 1 -18.33 18.32 15.25
N ASP A 2 -17.80 18.76 14.11
CA ASP A 2 -18.50 18.62 12.84
C ASP A 2 -18.24 17.23 12.26
N TYR A 3 -19.22 16.33 12.42
CA TYR A 3 -19.15 14.96 11.92
C TYR A 3 -19.02 14.91 10.38
N ALA A 4 -19.54 15.90 9.66
CA ALA A 4 -19.41 15.93 8.20
C ALA A 4 -17.95 16.15 7.78
N VAL A 5 -17.24 17.05 8.47
CA VAL A 5 -15.81 17.29 8.23
C VAL A 5 -14.97 16.05 8.56
N MET A 6 -15.27 15.37 9.66
CA MET A 6 -14.60 14.11 10.02
C MET A 6 -14.81 13.04 8.94
N LEU A 7 -16.05 12.83 8.51
CA LEU A 7 -16.38 11.84 7.46
C LEU A 7 -15.66 12.17 6.15
N LEU A 8 -15.67 13.44 5.73
CA LEU A 8 -14.97 13.86 4.52
C LEU A 8 -13.46 13.57 4.59
N ARG A 9 -12.83 13.84 5.74
CA ARG A 9 -11.40 13.54 5.97
C ARG A 9 -11.13 12.04 5.97
N ALA A 10 -12.00 11.25 6.61
CA ALA A 10 -11.90 9.79 6.61
C ALA A 10 -11.99 9.23 5.19
N LEU A 11 -12.94 9.72 4.38
CA LEU A 11 -13.11 9.32 2.99
C LEU A 11 -11.88 9.68 2.15
N LEU A 12 -11.47 10.94 2.19
CA LEU A 12 -10.33 11.43 1.41
C LEU A 12 -9.05 10.70 1.78
N GLY A 13 -8.72 10.62 3.06
CA GLY A 13 -7.49 9.97 3.51
C GLY A 13 -7.48 8.46 3.24
N THR A 14 -8.64 7.80 3.32
CA THR A 14 -8.73 6.38 2.96
C THR A 14 -8.49 6.16 1.47
N ILE A 15 -9.10 6.97 0.59
CA ILE A 15 -8.86 6.86 -0.85
C ILE A 15 -7.37 7.08 -1.15
N LEU A 16 -6.78 8.15 -0.62
CA LEU A 16 -5.37 8.47 -0.86
C LEU A 16 -4.42 7.41 -0.31
N ALA A 17 -4.72 6.80 0.85
CA ALA A 17 -3.90 5.74 1.43
C ALA A 17 -3.72 4.51 0.51
N TRP A 18 -4.66 4.26 -0.40
CA TRP A 18 -4.61 3.16 -1.38
C TRP A 18 -4.06 3.58 -2.74
N LEU A 19 -4.03 4.88 -3.03
CA LEU A 19 -3.60 5.44 -4.30
C LEU A 19 -2.08 5.74 -4.29
N PRO A 20 -1.47 6.07 -5.45
CA PRO A 20 -0.06 6.41 -5.52
C PRO A 20 0.15 7.91 -5.21
N VAL A 21 -0.51 8.39 -4.15
CA VAL A 21 -0.45 9.76 -3.63
C VAL A 21 -0.33 9.68 -2.11
N SER A 22 0.62 10.42 -1.55
CA SER A 22 0.90 10.44 -0.11
C SER A 22 -0.25 11.16 0.62
N PRO A 23 -1.05 10.51 1.48
CA PRO A 23 -2.11 11.20 2.20
C PRO A 23 -1.55 12.29 3.14
N GLU A 24 -0.29 12.19 3.55
CA GLU A 24 0.43 13.18 4.36
C GLU A 24 0.56 14.57 3.70
N ILE A 25 0.36 14.72 2.38
CA ILE A 25 0.37 16.04 1.72
C ILE A 25 -0.88 16.86 2.01
N VAL A 26 -1.98 16.22 2.44
CA VAL A 26 -3.26 16.90 2.64
C VAL A 26 -3.25 17.63 3.98
N PRO A 27 -3.43 18.96 4.00
CA PRO A 27 -3.45 19.72 5.24
C PRO A 27 -4.59 19.26 6.16
N ASN A 28 -4.33 19.25 7.47
CA ASN A 28 -5.29 18.86 8.51
C ASN A 28 -5.76 17.39 8.48
N LEU A 29 -5.08 16.52 7.73
CA LEU A 29 -5.39 15.08 7.70
C LEU A 29 -4.60 14.29 8.77
N SER A 30 -3.48 14.81 9.25
CA SER A 30 -2.54 14.11 10.16
C SER A 30 -3.20 13.47 11.39
N GLY A 31 -4.14 14.15 12.03
CA GLY A 31 -4.88 13.64 13.19
C GLY A 31 -5.83 12.47 12.89
N TYR A 32 -6.15 12.22 11.62
CA TYR A 32 -7.05 11.15 11.17
C TYR A 32 -6.30 9.97 10.54
N LEU A 33 -5.01 10.12 10.23
CA LEU A 33 -4.24 9.09 9.52
C LEU A 33 -4.10 7.80 10.30
N CYS A 34 -3.87 7.87 11.61
CA CYS A 34 -3.76 6.68 12.47
C CYS A 34 -5.04 5.81 12.39
N PRO A 35 -6.25 6.31 12.71
CA PRO A 35 -7.47 5.50 12.59
C PRO A 35 -7.78 5.07 11.15
N ILE A 36 -7.44 5.89 10.14
CA ILE A 36 -7.55 5.49 8.73
C ILE A 36 -6.68 4.27 8.44
N TYR A 37 -5.40 4.27 8.84
CA TYR A 37 -4.50 3.14 8.62
C TYR A 37 -4.94 1.90 9.39
N VAL A 38 -5.52 2.04 10.58
CA VAL A 38 -6.14 0.92 11.30
C VAL A 38 -7.28 0.30 10.47
N GLY A 39 -8.21 1.13 9.99
CA GLY A 39 -9.33 0.67 9.16
C GLY A 39 -8.87 -0.01 7.86
N ALA A 40 -7.90 0.60 7.17
CA ALA A 40 -7.31 0.06 5.96
C ALA A 40 -6.57 -1.27 6.19
N ALA A 41 -5.85 -1.41 7.31
CA ALA A 41 -5.19 -2.66 7.70
C ALA A 41 -6.21 -3.79 7.90
N PHE A 42 -7.29 -3.53 8.65
CA PHE A 42 -8.37 -4.50 8.84
C PHE A 42 -9.04 -4.87 7.52
N ALA A 43 -9.25 -3.90 6.62
CA ALA A 43 -9.84 -4.17 5.32
C ALA A 43 -8.96 -5.07 4.47
N GLY A 44 -7.64 -4.82 4.45
CA GLY A 44 -6.68 -5.68 3.77
C GLY A 44 -6.71 -7.11 4.30
N VAL A 45 -6.66 -7.28 5.63
CA VAL A 45 -6.74 -8.62 6.26
C VAL A 45 -8.06 -9.32 5.95
N PHE A 46 -9.19 -8.60 6.02
CA PHE A 46 -10.52 -9.15 5.77
C PHE A 46 -10.72 -9.54 4.30
N TYR A 47 -10.27 -8.69 3.38
CA TYR A 47 -10.38 -8.93 1.94
C TYR A 47 -9.56 -10.16 1.53
N PHE A 48 -8.31 -10.23 2.00
CA PHE A 48 -7.38 -11.34 1.73
C PHE A 48 -7.40 -12.44 2.80
N ARG A 49 -8.53 -12.60 3.52
CA ARG A 49 -8.65 -13.58 4.62
C ARG A 49 -8.40 -15.02 4.19
N ARG A 50 -8.61 -15.35 2.91
CA ARG A 50 -8.37 -16.70 2.39
C ARG A 50 -6.87 -16.96 2.28
N GLU A 51 -6.12 -16.01 1.75
CA GLU A 51 -4.67 -16.09 1.60
C GLU A 51 -3.96 -16.02 2.96
N ILE A 52 -4.40 -15.10 3.83
CA ILE A 52 -3.79 -14.91 5.16
C ILE A 52 -4.18 -16.06 6.11
N GLY A 53 -5.44 -16.52 6.06
CA GLY A 53 -5.93 -17.59 6.92
C GLY A 53 -5.30 -18.96 6.65
N LEU A 54 -4.67 -19.14 5.49
CA LEU A 54 -3.96 -20.37 5.15
C LEU A 54 -2.56 -20.45 5.77
N ILE A 55 -1.98 -19.34 6.25
CA ILE A 55 -0.61 -19.30 6.77
C ILE A 55 -0.35 -20.35 7.88
N PRO A 56 -1.21 -20.49 8.92
CA PRO A 56 -0.95 -21.48 9.98
C PRO A 56 -0.97 -22.90 9.44
N ARG A 57 -1.90 -23.20 8.51
CA ARG A 57 -1.99 -24.50 7.86
C ARG A 57 -0.75 -24.77 7.03
N ASP A 58 -0.36 -23.83 6.18
CA ASP A 58 0.75 -23.99 5.24
C ASP A 58 2.09 -24.15 5.95
N PHE A 59 2.26 -23.50 7.10
CA PHE A 59 3.43 -23.68 7.95
C PHE A 59 3.52 -25.11 8.51
N ILE A 60 2.39 -25.72 8.85
CA ILE A 60 2.32 -27.10 9.35
C ILE A 60 2.49 -28.11 8.20
N THR A 61 1.83 -27.86 7.07
CA THR A 61 1.78 -28.82 5.95
C THR A 61 2.91 -28.66 4.93
N GLN A 62 3.82 -27.69 5.13
CA GLN A 62 4.86 -27.31 4.17
C GLN A 62 4.31 -27.08 2.75
N SER A 63 3.13 -26.44 2.68
CA SER A 63 2.46 -26.14 1.42
C SER A 63 3.34 -25.26 0.53
N THR A 64 3.31 -25.52 -0.77
CA THR A 64 4.01 -24.70 -1.78
C THR A 64 3.17 -23.51 -2.25
N ASP A 65 2.07 -23.18 -1.58
CA ASP A 65 1.24 -22.04 -1.97
C ASP A 65 2.03 -20.72 -1.91
N GLU A 66 1.93 -19.94 -2.99
CA GLU A 66 2.73 -18.73 -3.20
C GLU A 66 2.21 -17.55 -2.35
N TRP A 67 0.90 -17.29 -2.36
CA TRP A 67 0.31 -16.08 -1.78
C TRP A 67 0.47 -15.93 -0.26
N PRO A 68 0.29 -16.98 0.56
CA PRO A 68 0.49 -16.89 2.00
C PRO A 68 1.95 -16.55 2.35
N ARG A 69 2.90 -17.12 1.61
CA ARG A 69 4.33 -16.80 1.70
C ARG A 69 4.62 -15.36 1.25
N VAL A 70 3.96 -14.91 0.17
CA VAL A 70 4.10 -13.52 -0.30
C VAL A 70 3.69 -12.51 0.77
N PHE A 71 2.56 -12.74 1.43
CA PHE A 71 2.15 -11.91 2.56
C PHE A 71 3.15 -11.96 3.72
N LEU A 72 3.51 -13.16 4.19
CA LEU A 72 4.36 -13.33 5.37
C LEU A 72 5.75 -12.71 5.16
N TYR A 73 6.39 -13.00 4.03
CA TYR A 73 7.72 -12.49 3.74
C TYR A 73 7.71 -10.99 3.48
N SER A 74 6.71 -10.46 2.76
CA SER A 74 6.63 -9.01 2.56
C SER A 74 6.47 -8.27 3.89
N LEU A 75 5.60 -8.75 4.79
CA LEU A 75 5.45 -8.22 6.14
C LEU A 75 6.78 -8.24 6.91
N LEU A 76 7.48 -9.38 6.89
CA LEU A 76 8.76 -9.56 7.58
C LEU A 76 9.82 -8.60 7.01
N PHE A 77 9.95 -8.49 5.69
CA PHE A 77 10.92 -7.60 5.07
C PHE A 77 10.57 -6.12 5.25
N THR A 78 9.29 -5.76 5.27
CA THR A 78 8.87 -4.40 5.65
C THR A 78 9.31 -4.07 7.06
N PHE A 79 9.14 -4.98 8.02
CA PHE A 79 9.50 -4.74 9.41
C PHE A 79 11.02 -4.75 9.66
N VAL A 80 11.72 -5.76 9.13
CA VAL A 80 13.14 -6.02 9.43
C VAL A 80 14.07 -5.13 8.62
N ILE A 81 13.73 -4.82 7.37
CA ILE A 81 14.62 -4.12 6.43
C ILE A 81 14.03 -2.76 6.07
N GLY A 82 12.83 -2.76 5.49
CA GLY A 82 12.25 -1.57 4.89
C GLY A 82 12.04 -0.45 5.91
N TYR A 83 11.49 -0.75 7.09
CA TYR A 83 11.25 0.24 8.13
C TYR A 83 12.53 0.84 8.73
N PRO A 84 13.55 0.07 9.15
CA PRO A 84 14.82 0.64 9.60
C PRO A 84 15.46 1.56 8.57
N ILE A 85 15.40 1.21 7.28
CA ILE A 85 15.91 2.08 6.21
C ILE A 85 15.07 3.35 6.11
N GLY A 86 13.75 3.23 6.03
CA GLY A 86 12.86 4.39 5.93
C GLY A 86 12.94 5.31 7.16
N LYS A 87 13.17 4.76 8.36
CA LYS A 87 13.39 5.54 9.58
C LYS A 87 14.68 6.38 9.50
N ARG A 88 15.75 5.85 8.87
CA ARG A 88 17.01 6.60 8.67
C ARG A 88 16.86 7.75 7.68
N VAL A 89 15.92 7.66 6.73
CA VAL A 89 15.61 8.75 5.78
C VAL A 89 14.93 9.93 6.49
N GLY A 90 14.26 9.70 7.63
CA GLY A 90 13.57 10.74 8.38
C GLY A 90 12.17 11.04 7.84
N THR A 91 11.56 12.13 8.29
CA THR A 91 10.26 12.61 7.80
C THR A 91 10.45 13.62 6.67
N LEU A 92 9.79 13.40 5.55
CA LEU A 92 9.85 14.31 4.41
C LEU A 92 8.83 15.45 4.56
N THR A 93 9.16 16.63 4.05
CA THR A 93 8.22 17.76 3.99
C THR A 93 7.18 17.54 2.89
N ALA A 94 6.04 18.24 2.95
CA ALA A 94 5.00 18.12 1.92
C ALA A 94 5.53 18.39 0.50
N SER A 95 6.41 19.39 0.33
CA SER A 95 7.03 19.68 -0.96
C SER A 95 7.95 18.56 -1.45
N GLN A 96 8.68 17.90 -0.55
CA GLN A 96 9.50 16.74 -0.90
C GLN A 96 8.63 15.54 -1.27
N LEU A 97 7.53 15.30 -0.55
CA LEU A 97 6.58 14.23 -0.86
C LEU A 97 5.93 14.40 -2.23
N ILE A 98 5.55 15.63 -2.61
CA ILE A 98 5.03 15.92 -3.96
C ILE A 98 6.07 15.54 -5.03
N ILE A 99 7.34 15.90 -4.85
CA ILE A 99 8.41 15.56 -5.80
C ILE A 99 8.57 14.04 -5.89
N VAL A 100 8.59 13.34 -4.74
CA VAL A 100 8.75 11.88 -4.70
C VAL A 100 7.57 11.17 -5.36
N ASP A 101 6.34 11.60 -5.10
CA ASP A 101 5.14 11.02 -5.71
C ASP A 101 5.16 11.17 -7.24
N ILE A 102 5.58 12.34 -7.75
CA ILE A 102 5.75 12.57 -9.20
C ILE A 102 6.84 11.66 -9.78
N VAL A 103 8.00 11.57 -9.12
CA VAL A 103 9.10 10.71 -9.57
C VAL A 103 8.67 9.25 -9.61
N LEU A 104 7.91 8.79 -8.61
CA LEU A 104 7.36 7.43 -8.57
C LEU A 104 6.27 7.22 -9.63
N GLY A 105 5.44 8.23 -9.90
CA GLY A 105 4.47 8.22 -10.99
C GLY A 105 5.15 8.07 -12.35
N ILE A 106 6.19 8.86 -12.63
CA ILE A 106 7.03 8.69 -13.83
C ILE A 106 7.66 7.31 -13.85
N GLY A 107 8.17 6.83 -12.72
CA GLY A 107 8.71 5.49 -12.57
C GLY A 107 7.74 4.39 -12.98
N LEU A 108 6.45 4.50 -12.60
CA LEU A 108 5.39 3.57 -13.00
C LEU A 108 5.05 3.63 -14.49
N LEU A 109 5.29 4.76 -15.16
CA LEU A 109 5.11 4.87 -16.61
C LEU A 109 6.16 4.08 -17.38
N ILE A 110 7.35 3.84 -16.83
CA ILE A 110 8.42 3.06 -17.46
C ILE A 110 8.00 1.60 -17.74
N PRO A 111 7.57 0.79 -16.74
CA PRO A 111 7.11 -0.57 -16.99
C PRO A 111 5.80 -0.62 -17.77
N ALA A 112 5.01 0.46 -17.76
CA ALA A 112 3.89 0.57 -18.69
C ALA A 112 4.37 0.76 -20.12
N ALA A 113 5.37 1.60 -20.38
CA ALA A 113 5.87 1.91 -21.70
C ALA A 113 6.63 0.73 -22.35
N LEU A 114 7.42 0.03 -21.55
CA LEU A 114 8.30 -1.05 -21.98
C LEU A 114 7.61 -2.41 -21.89
N THR A 115 7.64 -3.19 -22.98
CA THR A 115 6.96 -4.50 -23.08
C THR A 115 7.66 -5.64 -22.32
N ASN A 116 8.88 -5.44 -21.78
CA ASN A 116 9.68 -6.49 -21.13
C ASN A 116 10.55 -5.96 -19.97
N VAL A 117 9.94 -5.43 -18.91
CA VAL A 117 10.69 -5.02 -17.69
C VAL A 117 10.75 -6.13 -16.64
N SER A 118 9.97 -7.20 -16.81
CA SER A 118 9.92 -8.30 -15.84
C SER A 118 11.19 -9.14 -15.86
N LEU A 119 11.79 -9.36 -14.69
CA LEU A 119 12.89 -10.31 -14.52
C LEU A 119 12.42 -11.73 -14.85
N ARG A 120 13.20 -12.46 -15.65
CA ARG A 120 12.98 -13.89 -15.90
C ARG A 120 13.56 -14.68 -14.72
N LEU A 121 12.73 -14.88 -13.70
CA LEU A 121 13.10 -15.65 -12.52
C LEU A 121 12.48 -17.04 -12.56
N PRO A 122 13.18 -18.08 -12.06
CA PRO A 122 12.59 -19.36 -11.74
C PRO A 122 11.35 -19.21 -10.84
N GLU A 123 10.30 -20.03 -11.05
CA GLU A 123 9.03 -19.90 -10.32
C GLU A 123 9.18 -20.05 -8.80
N ASP A 124 10.06 -20.96 -8.37
CA ASP A 124 10.40 -21.19 -6.96
C ASP A 124 11.01 -19.97 -6.27
N THR A 125 11.76 -19.16 -7.03
CA THR A 125 12.47 -17.97 -6.54
C THR A 125 11.61 -16.70 -6.66
N LYS A 126 10.65 -16.70 -7.60
CA LYS A 126 9.82 -15.55 -7.93
C LYS A 126 9.05 -15.03 -6.71
N ALA A 127 8.41 -15.94 -5.96
CA ALA A 127 7.64 -15.58 -4.76
C ALA A 127 8.50 -14.84 -3.73
N PHE A 128 9.70 -15.34 -3.47
CA PHE A 128 10.64 -14.76 -2.51
C PHE A 128 11.12 -13.37 -2.96
N VAL A 129 11.53 -13.23 -4.23
CA VAL A 129 12.00 -11.95 -4.77
C VAL A 129 10.87 -10.92 -4.80
N LEU A 130 9.66 -11.32 -5.21
CA LEU A 130 8.47 -10.48 -5.19
C LEU A 130 8.18 -9.97 -3.78
N SER A 131 8.20 -10.87 -2.80
CA SER A 131 7.95 -10.53 -1.40
C SER A 131 8.98 -9.55 -0.84
N THR A 132 10.26 -9.80 -1.16
CA THR A 132 11.39 -9.02 -0.68
C THR A 132 11.37 -7.62 -1.26
N SER A 133 11.19 -7.51 -2.59
CA SER A 133 11.17 -6.23 -3.29
C SER A 133 10.00 -5.36 -2.81
N MET A 134 8.79 -5.94 -2.69
CA MET A 134 7.63 -5.24 -2.15
C MET A 134 7.83 -4.87 -0.69
N GLY A 135 8.33 -5.79 0.14
CA GLY A 135 8.52 -5.55 1.57
C GLY A 135 9.46 -4.37 1.83
N ILE A 136 10.59 -4.32 1.11
CA ILE A 136 11.54 -3.20 1.15
C ILE A 136 10.88 -1.92 0.63
N ALA A 137 10.23 -1.98 -0.54
CA ALA A 137 9.59 -0.82 -1.15
C ALA A 137 8.49 -0.20 -0.26
N GLN A 138 7.72 -1.03 0.44
CA GLN A 138 6.71 -0.57 1.40
C GLN A 138 7.33 0.05 2.65
N GLY A 139 8.40 -0.53 3.18
CA GLY A 139 9.06 0.07 4.34
C GLY A 139 9.78 1.38 4.01
N LEU A 140 10.30 1.53 2.78
CA LEU A 140 10.79 2.82 2.27
C LEU A 140 9.71 3.90 2.23
N SER A 141 8.43 3.53 2.30
CA SER A 141 7.32 4.47 2.40
C SER A 141 7.09 5.03 3.81
N SER A 142 7.87 4.62 4.81
CA SER A 142 7.76 5.13 6.18
C SER A 142 8.05 6.64 6.36
N PRO A 143 8.79 7.35 5.49
CA PRO A 143 8.91 8.81 5.57
C PRO A 143 7.62 9.59 5.26
N GLY A 144 6.53 8.90 4.90
CA GLY A 144 5.28 9.50 4.44
C GLY A 144 5.09 9.46 2.92
N ILE A 145 5.89 8.67 2.21
CA ILE A 145 5.78 8.48 0.76
C ILE A 145 4.58 7.59 0.44
N ALA A 146 3.92 7.82 -0.70
CA ALA A 146 2.82 6.99 -1.17
C ALA A 146 3.26 5.53 -1.30
N ARG A 147 2.71 4.64 -0.48
CA ARG A 147 3.06 3.20 -0.50
C ARG A 147 2.65 2.50 -1.79
N GLY A 148 1.55 2.95 -2.41
CA GLY A 148 0.98 2.32 -3.60
C GLY A 148 1.95 2.26 -4.78
N ALA A 149 2.70 3.34 -5.03
CA ALA A 149 3.59 3.45 -6.19
C ALA A 149 4.87 2.58 -6.11
N PRO A 150 5.72 2.68 -5.06
CA PRO A 150 6.96 1.91 -4.98
C PRO A 150 6.68 0.42 -4.83
N SER A 151 5.64 0.04 -4.08
CA SER A 151 5.20 -1.35 -3.93
C SER A 151 4.76 -1.95 -5.28
N LEU A 152 3.95 -1.21 -6.06
CA LEU A 152 3.50 -1.68 -7.37
C LEU A 152 4.67 -1.72 -8.37
N LEU A 153 5.54 -0.72 -8.37
CA LEU A 153 6.74 -0.70 -9.21
C LEU A 153 7.61 -1.94 -8.95
N ALA A 154 7.90 -2.23 -7.68
CA ALA A 154 8.66 -3.40 -7.26
C ALA A 154 7.99 -4.71 -7.71
N ALA A 155 6.66 -4.79 -7.61
CA ALA A 155 5.91 -5.94 -8.08
C ALA A 155 5.96 -6.10 -9.61
N LEU A 156 5.84 -5.02 -10.37
CA LEU A 156 5.87 -5.04 -11.85
C LEU A 156 7.24 -5.41 -12.43
N VAL A 157 8.33 -5.19 -11.69
CA VAL A 157 9.68 -5.65 -12.06
C VAL A 157 9.80 -7.18 -11.96
N VAL A 158 8.99 -7.82 -11.13
CA VAL A 158 9.06 -9.28 -10.88
C VAL A 158 7.94 -10.03 -11.59
N GLU A 159 6.73 -9.46 -11.62
CA GLU A 159 5.53 -10.07 -12.16
C GLU A 159 5.07 -9.36 -13.44
N LYS A 160 5.02 -10.11 -14.53
CA LYS A 160 4.59 -9.62 -15.85
C LYS A 160 3.08 -9.40 -15.90
N ASN A 161 2.31 -10.19 -15.16
CA ASN A 161 0.86 -10.02 -15.09
C ASN A 161 0.50 -8.87 -14.13
N VAL A 162 0.00 -7.76 -14.68
CA VAL A 162 -0.38 -6.57 -13.90
C VAL A 162 -1.40 -6.89 -12.80
N GLU A 163 -2.40 -7.73 -13.05
CA GLU A 163 -3.40 -8.10 -12.04
C GLU A 163 -2.75 -8.83 -10.86
N ARG A 164 -1.81 -9.74 -11.13
CA ARG A 164 -1.04 -10.41 -10.07
C ARG A 164 -0.10 -9.45 -9.33
N ALA A 165 0.57 -8.55 -10.04
CA ALA A 165 1.44 -7.54 -9.43
C ALA A 165 0.66 -6.59 -8.50
N VAL A 166 -0.52 -6.14 -8.95
CA VAL A 166 -1.42 -5.32 -8.14
C VAL A 166 -1.92 -6.11 -6.93
N ARG A 167 -2.37 -7.36 -7.12
CA ARG A 167 -2.79 -8.22 -6.01
C ARG A 167 -1.70 -8.40 -4.97
N ALA A 168 -0.46 -8.66 -5.39
CA ALA A 168 0.70 -8.81 -4.51
C ALA A 168 0.98 -7.53 -3.72
N SER A 169 0.98 -6.38 -4.40
CA SER A 169 1.18 -5.07 -3.79
C SER A 169 0.10 -4.72 -2.75
N LEU A 170 -1.16 -5.03 -3.06
CA LEU A 170 -2.29 -4.83 -2.14
C LEU A 170 -2.28 -5.82 -0.98
N LEU A 171 -1.92 -7.08 -1.19
CA LEU A 171 -1.82 -8.08 -0.14
C LEU A 171 -0.81 -7.65 0.93
N ALA A 172 0.39 -7.25 0.49
CA ALA A 172 1.46 -6.78 1.36
C ALA A 172 1.07 -5.49 2.12
N SER A 173 0.21 -4.64 1.53
CA SER A 173 -0.15 -3.35 2.12
C SER A 173 -0.81 -3.41 3.50
N SER A 174 -1.49 -4.52 3.81
CA SER A 174 -2.12 -4.72 5.13
C SER A 174 -1.07 -4.66 6.24
N GLY A 175 0.11 -5.24 5.98
CA GLY A 175 1.25 -5.19 6.89
C GLY A 175 1.82 -3.79 7.06
N TYR A 176 1.98 -3.06 5.94
CA TYR A 176 2.40 -1.67 5.96
C TYR A 176 1.45 -0.79 6.80
N PHE A 177 0.13 -0.91 6.59
CA PHE A 177 -0.84 -0.10 7.32
C PHE A 177 -0.86 -0.40 8.81
N ALA A 178 -0.80 -1.67 9.18
CA ALA A 178 -0.69 -2.06 10.59
C ALA A 178 0.56 -1.45 11.23
N LEU A 179 1.71 -1.58 10.56
CA LEU A 179 2.97 -1.00 11.03
C LEU A 179 2.87 0.53 11.14
N ARG A 180 2.34 1.20 10.13
CA ARG A 180 2.21 2.66 10.10
C ARG A 180 1.31 3.16 11.22
N ALA A 181 0.18 2.49 11.47
CA ALA A 181 -0.71 2.81 12.58
C ALA A 181 0.00 2.68 13.94
N ILE A 182 0.76 1.60 14.17
CA ILE A 182 1.53 1.39 15.40
C ILE A 182 2.56 2.50 15.59
N LEU A 183 3.29 2.85 14.53
CA LEU A 183 4.38 3.83 14.59
C LEU A 183 3.90 5.27 14.76
N MET A 184 2.74 5.61 14.21
CA MET A 184 2.16 6.94 14.40
C MET A 184 1.72 7.17 15.85
N GLY A 185 1.54 6.11 16.65
CA GLY A 185 1.25 6.20 18.08
C GLY A 185 0.07 7.13 18.40
N GLY A 186 -0.88 7.26 17.46
CA GLY A 186 -1.83 8.36 17.45
C GLY A 186 -2.67 8.38 18.74
N PRO A 187 -2.87 9.56 19.36
CA PRO A 187 -3.74 9.66 20.52
C PRO A 187 -5.14 9.22 20.13
N GLY A 188 -5.69 8.24 20.86
CA GLY A 188 -7.13 7.97 20.82
C GLY A 188 -7.60 6.84 19.91
N VAL A 189 -6.86 5.74 19.72
CA VAL A 189 -7.44 4.51 19.13
C VAL A 189 -8.68 4.01 19.90
N GLY A 190 -8.88 4.48 21.14
CA GLY A 190 -10.09 4.25 21.94
C GLY A 190 -11.14 5.37 21.96
N SER A 191 -10.97 6.47 21.21
CA SER A 191 -12.00 7.52 21.13
C SER A 191 -13.13 7.12 20.16
N ILE A 192 -14.34 7.62 20.40
CA ILE A 192 -15.49 7.37 19.51
C ILE A 192 -15.18 7.85 18.08
N ASP A 193 -14.52 9.00 17.94
CA ASP A 193 -14.18 9.59 16.64
C ASP A 193 -13.17 8.72 15.87
N ALA A 194 -12.20 8.13 16.57
CA ALA A 194 -11.26 7.19 15.95
C ALA A 194 -11.95 5.90 15.52
N ILE A 195 -12.85 5.35 16.35
CA ILE A 195 -13.63 4.15 16.01
C ILE A 195 -14.49 4.41 14.76
N LEU A 196 -15.18 5.55 14.69
CA LEU A 196 -15.98 5.94 13.53
C LEU A 196 -15.09 6.11 12.29
N THR A 197 -13.97 6.81 12.42
CA THR A 197 -13.01 7.03 11.31
C THR A 197 -12.44 5.71 10.80
N SER A 198 -12.03 4.81 11.69
CA SER A 198 -11.55 3.47 11.34
C SER A 198 -12.63 2.61 10.69
N THR A 199 -13.88 2.70 11.15
CA THR A 199 -15.00 1.95 10.58
C THR A 199 -15.32 2.42 9.16
N VAL A 200 -15.39 3.74 8.95
CA VAL A 200 -15.59 4.31 7.61
C VAL A 200 -14.44 3.94 6.70
N SER A 201 -13.20 4.03 7.20
CA SER A 201 -12.01 3.66 6.44
C SER A 201 -12.00 2.18 6.09
N PHE A 202 -12.40 1.28 7.00
CA PHE A 202 -12.52 -0.14 6.75
C PHE A 202 -13.50 -0.44 5.60
N LEU A 203 -14.73 0.07 5.69
CA LEU A 203 -15.76 -0.18 4.68
C LEU A 203 -15.36 0.40 3.31
N LEU A 204 -14.86 1.63 3.28
CA LEU A 204 -14.43 2.26 2.04
C LEU A 204 -13.21 1.54 1.44
N SER A 205 -12.28 1.09 2.26
CA SER A 205 -11.10 0.33 1.80
C SER A 205 -11.48 -0.96 1.09
N LEU A 206 -12.53 -1.67 1.54
CA LEU A 206 -13.02 -2.86 0.82
C LEU A 206 -13.50 -2.51 -0.58
N LEU A 207 -14.22 -1.38 -0.72
CA LEU A 207 -14.67 -0.90 -2.02
C LEU A 207 -13.48 -0.47 -2.90
N VAL A 208 -12.53 0.28 -2.34
CA VAL A 208 -11.34 0.73 -3.07
C VAL A 208 -10.48 -0.45 -3.53
N LEU A 209 -10.26 -1.44 -2.67
CA LEU A 209 -9.56 -2.68 -3.01
C LEU A 209 -10.22 -3.40 -4.18
N GLU A 210 -11.54 -3.58 -4.14
CA GLU A 210 -12.30 -4.23 -5.21
C GLU A 210 -12.20 -3.44 -6.52
N VAL A 211 -12.33 -2.12 -6.47
CA VAL A 211 -12.20 -1.26 -7.67
C VAL A 211 -10.80 -1.34 -8.25
N ILE A 212 -9.74 -1.26 -7.44
CA ILE A 212 -8.35 -1.33 -7.90
C ILE A 212 -8.08 -2.70 -8.54
N LEU A 213 -8.46 -3.80 -7.88
CA LEU A 213 -8.26 -5.15 -8.39
C LEU A 213 -9.04 -5.40 -9.68
N ARG A 214 -10.32 -5.01 -9.73
CA ARG A 214 -11.13 -5.16 -10.94
C ARG A 214 -10.59 -4.33 -12.09
N SER A 215 -10.10 -3.12 -11.80
CA SER A 215 -9.48 -2.25 -12.81
C SER A 215 -8.12 -2.76 -13.28
N SER A 216 -7.37 -3.49 -12.44
CA SER A 216 -6.06 -4.04 -12.83
C SER A 216 -6.12 -5.01 -14.02
N ARG A 217 -7.31 -5.57 -14.31
CA ARG A 217 -7.57 -6.40 -15.51
C ARG A 217 -7.37 -5.66 -16.82
N TYR A 218 -7.43 -4.33 -16.82
CA TYR A 218 -7.08 -3.52 -18.00
C TYR A 218 -5.56 -3.46 -18.27
N GLY A 219 -4.75 -4.14 -17.46
CA GLY A 219 -3.33 -4.34 -17.69
C GLY A 219 -2.56 -3.03 -17.75
N ARG A 220 -1.84 -2.80 -18.85
CA ARG A 220 -1.04 -1.58 -19.06
C ARG A 220 -1.87 -0.29 -18.92
N LYS A 221 -3.13 -0.27 -19.38
CA LYS A 221 -3.99 0.92 -19.29
C LYS A 221 -4.25 1.30 -17.83
N PHE A 222 -4.42 0.29 -16.97
CA PHE A 222 -4.54 0.51 -15.53
C PHE A 222 -3.26 1.12 -14.96
N VAL A 223 -2.08 0.58 -15.28
CA VAL A 223 -0.81 1.12 -14.76
C VAL A 223 -0.61 2.58 -15.17
N ILE A 224 -0.93 2.93 -16.42
CA ILE A 224 -0.87 4.33 -16.89
C ILE A 224 -1.86 5.20 -16.10
N ALA A 225 -3.12 4.79 -16.00
CA ALA A 225 -4.13 5.55 -15.25
C ALA A 225 -3.74 5.73 -13.78
N TYR A 226 -3.24 4.66 -13.15
CA TYR A 226 -2.77 4.67 -11.77
C TYR A 226 -1.58 5.61 -11.59
N ALA A 227 -0.58 5.54 -12.48
CA ALA A 227 0.57 6.45 -12.49
C ALA A 227 0.16 7.92 -12.66
N LEU A 228 -0.84 8.20 -13.49
CA LEU A 228 -1.36 9.55 -13.68
C LEU A 228 -2.00 10.13 -12.41
N LEU A 229 -2.53 9.29 -11.51
CA LEU A 229 -3.06 9.77 -10.22
C LEU A 229 -1.97 10.38 -9.34
N SER A 230 -0.71 9.97 -9.46
CA SER A 230 0.40 10.60 -8.71
C SER A 230 0.57 12.09 -9.02
N PHE A 231 0.19 12.52 -10.22
CA PHE A 231 0.28 13.92 -10.62
C PHE A 231 -0.83 14.78 -9.99
N ILE A 232 -1.88 14.17 -9.42
CA ILE A 232 -2.90 14.91 -8.64
C ILE A 232 -2.25 15.57 -7.42
N ALA A 233 -1.13 15.05 -6.91
CA ALA A 233 -0.36 15.69 -5.84
C ALA A 233 0.04 17.14 -6.17
N LEU A 234 0.18 17.49 -7.46
CA LEU A 234 0.46 18.88 -7.89
C LEU A 234 -0.65 19.86 -7.56
N LEU A 235 -1.90 19.41 -7.41
CA LEU A 235 -3.03 20.27 -7.08
C LEU A 235 -3.02 20.75 -5.62
N TRP A 236 -2.13 20.20 -4.79
CA TRP A 236 -2.00 20.50 -3.36
C TRP A 236 -0.73 21.30 -3.02
N ARG A 237 -0.07 21.87 -4.04
CA ARG A 237 1.08 22.76 -3.91
C ARG A 237 0.62 24.20 -3.67
#